data_AF-A0AAW2NBX8-F1
#
_entry.id   AF-A0AAW2NBX8-F1
#
_cell.length_a   1.000
_cell.length_b   1.000
_cell.length_c   1.000
_cell.angle_alpha   90.00
_cell.angle_beta   90.00
_cell.angle_gamma   90.00
#
_symmetry.space_group_name_H-M   'P 1'
#
loop_
_entity.id
_entity.type
_entity.pdbx_description
1 polymer ?
#
loop_
_entity_poly.entity_id
_entity_poly.type
_entity_poly.pdbx_seq_one_letter_code
_entity_poly.pdbx_strand_id
1 'polypeptide(L)'
;MKRVFGAKKDKEPPPSIEDASSRITKRGDNVEEKIKKLDAELARYKEQIKKDPARYEGQRDMLYNQTFNLDQVAFAAEGIKDAQQTMSALKSANNELKGMMKTVKIEDVDNLQDEMLDLMDVSNEIQESLGRSYNVPDDIDEDELLGELDALEADMGFETEGDGVPAYLQPDKEPDVEAELNLPSAPAGRANVQAEDELGLPAVPRASLRG
;
A
#
# COMPACT_ATOMS: atom_id res chain seq x y z
N MET A 1 -88.53 10.68 37.04
CA MET A 1 -87.15 10.16 36.96
C MET A 1 -87.15 8.66 37.19
N LYS A 2 -86.74 7.85 36.20
CA LYS A 2 -86.49 6.40 36.34
C LYS A 2 -84.99 6.16 36.15
N ARG A 3 -84.41 5.39 37.07
CA ARG A 3 -82.97 5.13 37.23
C ARG A 3 -82.45 4.33 36.03
N VAL A 4 -81.37 4.78 35.41
CA VAL A 4 -80.80 4.22 34.16
C VAL A 4 -79.42 3.57 34.37
N PHE A 5 -79.14 3.02 35.55
CA PHE A 5 -77.86 2.36 35.80
C PHE A 5 -78.04 1.08 36.62
N GLY A 6 -77.60 -0.05 36.03
CA GLY A 6 -77.34 -1.30 36.75
C GLY A 6 -78.06 -2.55 36.26
N ALA A 7 -77.96 -2.90 34.98
CA ALA A 7 -78.13 -4.32 34.61
C ALA A 7 -76.82 -5.05 34.96
N LYS A 8 -76.89 -5.97 35.92
CA LYS A 8 -75.79 -6.92 36.16
C LYS A 8 -75.63 -7.73 34.87
N LYS A 9 -74.44 -7.75 34.27
CA LYS A 9 -74.10 -8.75 33.25
C LYS A 9 -74.44 -10.12 33.83
N ASP A 10 -75.30 -10.87 33.14
CA ASP A 10 -75.55 -12.27 33.47
C ASP A 10 -74.20 -12.97 33.60
N LYS A 11 -73.93 -13.50 34.80
CA LYS A 11 -72.70 -14.25 35.06
C LYS A 11 -72.90 -15.57 34.34
N GLU A 12 -72.33 -15.69 33.15
CA GLU A 12 -72.31 -16.96 32.41
C GLU A 12 -71.88 -18.09 33.35
N PRO A 13 -72.53 -19.27 33.28
CA PRO A 13 -72.21 -20.38 34.15
C PRO A 13 -70.71 -20.69 34.06
N PRO A 14 -70.06 -21.00 35.20
CA PRO A 14 -68.62 -21.26 35.20
C PRO A 14 -68.31 -22.37 34.20
N PRO A 15 -67.24 -22.21 33.40
CA PRO A 15 -66.93 -23.14 32.33
C PRO A 15 -66.83 -24.57 32.87
N SER A 16 -67.52 -25.50 32.21
CA SER A 16 -67.58 -26.87 32.67
C SER A 16 -66.29 -27.64 32.32
N ILE A 17 -66.05 -28.75 33.02
CA ILE A 17 -64.94 -29.65 32.68
C ILE A 17 -65.12 -30.22 31.26
N GLU A 18 -66.36 -30.41 30.80
CA GLU A 18 -66.69 -30.81 29.44
C GLU A 18 -66.22 -29.77 28.40
N ASP A 19 -66.43 -28.48 28.68
CA ASP A 19 -65.97 -27.38 27.80
C ASP A 19 -64.44 -27.30 27.77
N ALA A 20 -63.79 -27.51 28.92
CA ALA A 20 -62.34 -27.56 29.01
C ALA A 20 -61.78 -28.76 28.22
N SER A 21 -62.40 -29.93 28.34
CA SER A 21 -62.05 -31.15 27.57
C SER A 21 -62.20 -30.91 26.08
N SER A 22 -63.33 -30.35 25.62
CA SER A 22 -63.56 -30.01 24.22
C SER A 22 -62.51 -29.05 23.66
N ARG A 23 -62.12 -28.03 24.44
CA ARG A 23 -61.05 -27.09 24.04
C ARG A 23 -59.69 -27.77 23.93
N ILE A 24 -59.37 -28.71 24.82
CA ILE A 24 -58.12 -29.47 24.78
C ILE A 24 -58.10 -30.39 23.57
N THR A 25 -59.18 -31.11 23.28
CA THR A 25 -59.29 -31.96 22.08
C THR A 25 -59.09 -31.14 20.80
N LYS A 26 -59.79 -30.01 20.65
CA LYS A 26 -59.62 -29.13 19.49
C LYS A 26 -58.20 -28.59 19.33
N ARG A 27 -57.50 -28.32 20.44
CA ARG A 27 -56.08 -27.93 20.40
C ARG A 27 -55.21 -29.10 19.97
N GLY A 28 -55.51 -30.32 20.44
CA GLY A 28 -54.87 -31.55 19.99
C GLY A 28 -55.00 -31.71 18.48
N ASP A 29 -56.22 -31.63 17.95
CA ASP A 29 -56.50 -31.74 16.52
C ASP A 29 -55.75 -30.68 15.70
N ASN A 30 -55.72 -29.43 16.19
CA ASN A 30 -55.00 -28.34 15.52
C ASN A 30 -53.47 -28.56 15.51
N VAL A 31 -52.92 -29.06 16.61
CA VAL A 31 -51.50 -29.41 16.70
C VAL A 31 -51.18 -30.56 15.74
N GLU A 32 -52.04 -31.57 15.66
CA GLU A 32 -51.85 -32.69 14.75
C GLU A 32 -51.94 -32.28 13.27
N GLU A 33 -52.83 -31.34 12.94
CA GLU A 33 -52.89 -30.75 11.60
C GLU A 33 -51.61 -29.96 11.26
N LYS A 34 -51.05 -29.22 12.21
CA LYS A 34 -49.77 -28.52 12.03
C LYS A 34 -48.60 -29.48 11.83
N ILE A 35 -48.55 -30.57 12.59
CA ILE A 35 -47.54 -31.62 12.43
C ILE A 35 -47.61 -32.18 11.00
N LYS A 36 -48.80 -32.54 10.53
CA LYS A 36 -48.97 -33.05 9.15
C LYS A 36 -48.53 -32.06 8.07
N LYS A 37 -48.82 -30.76 8.26
CA LYS A 37 -48.37 -29.71 7.32
C LYS A 37 -46.85 -29.58 7.31
N LEU A 38 -46.22 -29.55 8.50
CA LEU A 38 -44.76 -29.48 8.62
C LEU A 38 -44.10 -30.70 7.99
N ASP A 39 -44.62 -31.90 8.20
CA ASP A 39 -44.09 -33.13 7.58
C ASP A 39 -44.19 -33.10 6.05
N ALA A 40 -45.29 -32.58 5.50
CA ALA A 40 -45.46 -32.42 4.07
C ALA A 40 -44.48 -31.39 3.47
N GLU A 41 -44.25 -30.28 4.15
CA GLU A 41 -43.25 -29.29 3.75
C GLU A 41 -41.82 -29.87 3.82
N LEU A 42 -41.50 -30.59 4.89
CA LEU A 42 -40.20 -31.26 5.06
C LEU A 42 -39.94 -32.27 3.95
N ALA A 43 -40.96 -33.05 3.57
CA ALA A 43 -40.88 -33.99 2.46
C ALA A 43 -40.62 -33.27 1.13
N ARG A 44 -41.32 -32.16 0.85
CA ARG A 44 -41.11 -31.33 -0.34
C ARG A 44 -39.70 -30.77 -0.42
N TYR A 45 -39.19 -30.19 0.67
CA TYR A 45 -37.82 -29.66 0.69
C TYR A 45 -36.78 -30.75 0.49
N LYS A 46 -36.96 -31.91 1.14
CA LYS A 46 -36.07 -33.07 0.93
C LYS A 46 -36.07 -33.54 -0.52
N GLU A 47 -37.23 -33.58 -1.16
CA GLU A 47 -37.35 -33.98 -2.56
C GLU A 47 -36.72 -32.93 -3.49
N GLN A 48 -36.92 -31.64 -3.22
CA GLN A 48 -36.34 -30.55 -4.00
C GLN A 48 -34.79 -30.57 -3.93
N ILE A 49 -34.22 -30.80 -2.76
CA ILE A 49 -32.76 -30.92 -2.58
C ILE A 49 -32.23 -32.15 -3.32
N LYS A 50 -32.94 -33.28 -3.28
CA LYS A 50 -32.55 -34.50 -4.01
C LYS A 50 -32.66 -34.37 -5.53
N LYS A 51 -33.63 -33.60 -6.02
CA LYS A 51 -33.85 -33.41 -7.46
C LYS A 51 -32.82 -32.51 -8.11
N ASP A 52 -32.27 -31.55 -7.36
CA ASP A 52 -31.35 -30.58 -7.92
C ASP A 52 -30.17 -30.26 -6.98
N PRO A 53 -29.38 -31.28 -6.58
CA PRO A 53 -28.20 -31.08 -5.75
C PRO A 53 -27.17 -30.19 -6.45
N ALA A 54 -27.07 -30.30 -7.78
CA ALA A 54 -26.17 -29.52 -8.63
C ALA A 54 -26.40 -28.01 -8.50
N ARG A 55 -27.65 -27.55 -8.34
CA ARG A 55 -27.95 -26.13 -8.11
C ARG A 55 -27.39 -25.60 -6.79
N TYR A 56 -27.47 -26.39 -5.73
CA TYR A 56 -26.95 -26.00 -4.41
C TYR A 56 -25.43 -26.13 -4.34
N GLU A 57 -24.85 -27.13 -5.01
CA GLU A 57 -23.41 -27.25 -5.20
C GLU A 57 -22.87 -26.06 -6.02
N GLY A 58 -23.56 -25.67 -7.10
CA GLY A 58 -23.20 -24.48 -7.88
C GLY A 58 -23.30 -23.19 -7.08
N GLN A 59 -24.31 -23.02 -6.23
CA GLN A 59 -24.39 -21.87 -5.30
C GLN A 59 -23.23 -21.87 -4.30
N ARG A 60 -22.87 -23.03 -3.75
CA ARG A 60 -21.71 -23.18 -2.86
C ARG A 60 -20.41 -22.81 -3.58
N ASP A 61 -20.23 -23.27 -4.81
CA ASP A 61 -19.03 -23.01 -5.59
C ASP A 61 -18.94 -21.53 -6.01
N MET A 62 -20.08 -20.88 -6.29
CA MET A 62 -20.14 -19.42 -6.50
C MET A 62 -19.72 -18.67 -5.23
N LEU A 63 -20.19 -19.09 -4.05
CA LEU A 63 -19.79 -18.49 -2.77
C LEU A 63 -18.30 -18.72 -2.49
N TYR A 64 -17.75 -19.90 -2.80
CA TYR A 64 -16.31 -20.14 -2.64
C TYR A 64 -15.47 -19.25 -3.53
N ASN A 65 -15.86 -19.07 -4.80
CA ASN A 65 -15.19 -18.14 -5.69
C ASN A 65 -15.31 -16.68 -5.19
N GLN A 66 -16.47 -16.31 -4.63
CA GLN A 66 -16.65 -14.98 -4.03
C GLN A 66 -15.73 -14.79 -2.81
N THR A 67 -15.64 -15.77 -1.92
CA THR A 67 -14.72 -15.74 -0.77
C THR A 67 -13.27 -15.65 -1.23
N PHE A 68 -12.87 -16.43 -2.23
CA PHE A 68 -11.52 -16.35 -2.78
C PHE A 68 -11.21 -14.95 -3.34
N ASN A 69 -12.14 -14.36 -4.11
CA ASN A 69 -11.97 -12.99 -4.58
C ASN A 69 -11.88 -11.96 -3.44
N LEU A 70 -12.65 -12.16 -2.36
CA LEU A 70 -12.57 -11.30 -1.17
C LEU A 70 -11.23 -11.46 -0.43
N ASP A 71 -10.70 -12.68 -0.32
CA ASP A 71 -9.40 -12.93 0.30
C ASP A 71 -8.28 -12.24 -0.50
N GLN A 72 -8.34 -12.30 -1.83
CA GLN A 72 -7.39 -11.59 -2.70
C GLN A 72 -7.48 -10.06 -2.51
N VAL A 73 -8.70 -9.52 -2.43
CA VAL A 73 -8.92 -8.08 -2.16
C VAL A 73 -8.45 -7.69 -0.77
N ALA A 74 -8.66 -8.54 0.24
CA ALA A 74 -8.20 -8.30 1.60
C ALA A 74 -6.67 -8.24 1.68
N PHE A 75 -5.98 -9.16 0.99
CA PHE A 75 -4.52 -9.15 0.90
C PHE A 75 -3.99 -7.88 0.21
N ALA A 76 -4.59 -7.50 -0.92
CA ALA A 76 -4.23 -6.27 -1.61
C ALA A 76 -4.51 -5.03 -0.73
N ALA A 77 -5.62 -5.02 0.01
CA ALA A 77 -5.95 -3.95 0.95
C ALA A 77 -4.97 -3.85 2.11
N GLU A 78 -4.42 -4.97 2.59
CA GLU A 78 -3.37 -5.00 3.60
C GLU A 78 -2.08 -4.36 3.06
N GLY A 79 -1.64 -4.73 1.85
CA GLY A 79 -0.49 -4.09 1.19
C GLY A 79 -0.69 -2.59 0.96
N ILE A 80 -1.89 -2.15 0.58
CA ILE A 80 -2.22 -0.72 0.45
C ILE A 80 -2.17 -0.01 1.81
N LYS A 81 -2.62 -0.66 2.88
CA LYS A 81 -2.59 -0.11 4.24
C LYS A 81 -1.15 0.05 4.74
N ASP A 82 -0.28 -0.93 4.48
CA ASP A 82 1.14 -0.85 4.82
C ASP A 82 1.80 0.29 4.03
N ALA A 83 1.55 0.39 2.72
CA ALA A 83 2.02 1.51 1.90
C ALA A 83 1.52 2.87 2.42
N GLN A 84 0.27 2.95 2.87
CA GLN A 84 -0.29 4.15 3.50
C GLN A 84 0.44 4.51 4.80
N GLN A 85 0.77 3.53 5.63
CA GLN A 85 1.54 3.75 6.86
C GLN A 85 2.96 4.25 6.54
N THR A 86 3.65 3.61 5.59
CA THR A 86 4.96 4.08 5.11
C THR A 86 4.88 5.49 4.55
N MET A 87 3.87 5.81 3.74
CA MET A 87 3.66 7.15 3.21
C MET A 87 3.40 8.18 4.30
N SER A 88 2.66 7.81 5.35
CA SER A 88 2.41 8.68 6.50
C SER A 88 3.68 8.95 7.31
N ALA A 89 4.51 7.91 7.52
CA ALA A 89 5.81 8.04 8.16
C ALA A 89 6.75 8.93 7.33
N LEU A 90 6.83 8.71 6.02
CA LEU A 90 7.62 9.54 5.10
C LEU A 90 7.15 10.99 5.10
N LYS A 91 5.84 11.25 5.11
CA LYS A 91 5.29 12.60 5.19
C LYS A 91 5.66 13.29 6.51
N SER A 92 5.63 12.56 7.62
CA SER A 92 6.06 13.06 8.92
C SER A 92 7.55 13.38 8.92
N ALA A 93 8.39 12.45 8.45
CA ALA A 93 9.83 12.64 8.32
C ALA A 93 10.18 13.81 7.39
N ASN A 94 9.45 14.00 6.29
CA ASN A 94 9.65 15.13 5.38
C ASN A 94 9.27 16.48 6.03
N ASN A 95 8.21 16.51 6.85
CA ASN A 95 7.84 17.71 7.60
C ASN A 95 8.90 18.05 8.66
N GLU A 96 9.42 17.04 9.37
CA GLU A 96 10.52 17.20 10.32
C GLU A 96 11.80 17.64 9.62
N LEU A 97 12.16 17.02 8.50
CA LEU A 97 13.29 17.42 7.66
C LEU A 97 13.16 18.87 7.19
N LYS A 98 11.96 19.30 6.77
CA LYS A 98 11.70 20.71 6.42
C LYS A 98 11.83 21.64 7.62
N GLY A 99 11.44 21.18 8.81
CA GLY A 99 11.68 21.90 10.06
C GLY A 99 13.18 22.06 10.33
N MET A 100 13.92 20.94 10.27
CA MET A 100 15.38 20.90 10.40
C MET A 100 16.04 21.80 9.37
N MET A 101 15.69 21.74 8.08
CA MET A 101 16.25 22.59 7.03
C MET A 101 15.98 24.09 7.24
N LYS A 102 14.90 24.47 7.93
CA LYS A 102 14.64 25.87 8.32
C LYS A 102 15.42 26.29 9.55
N THR A 103 15.75 25.35 10.44
CA THR A 103 16.52 25.57 11.67
C THR A 103 18.02 25.33 11.51
N VAL A 104 18.46 24.65 10.44
CA VAL A 104 19.81 24.77 9.89
C VAL A 104 19.83 26.18 9.32
N LYS A 105 20.17 27.10 10.22
CA LYS A 105 20.09 28.52 9.94
C LYS A 105 21.17 28.81 8.91
N ILE A 106 20.78 29.60 7.92
CA ILE A 106 21.69 30.23 6.96
C ILE A 106 22.83 30.99 7.68
N GLU A 107 22.62 31.40 8.94
CA GLU A 107 23.62 31.97 9.85
C GLU A 107 24.75 30.99 10.24
N ASP A 108 24.50 29.69 10.27
CA ASP A 108 25.49 28.66 10.59
C ASP A 108 26.24 28.18 9.33
N VAL A 109 25.80 28.56 8.13
CA VAL A 109 26.49 28.22 6.86
C VAL A 109 27.73 29.11 6.65
N ASP A 110 27.70 30.36 7.13
CA ASP A 110 28.88 31.22 7.18
C ASP A 110 29.88 30.71 8.23
N ASN A 111 29.40 30.31 9.43
CA ASN A 111 30.26 29.71 10.47
C ASN A 111 30.84 28.35 10.06
N LEU A 112 30.14 27.53 9.27
CA LEU A 112 30.64 26.23 8.82
C LEU A 112 31.80 26.36 7.81
N GLN A 113 31.76 27.40 6.97
CA GLN A 113 32.88 27.71 6.07
C GLN A 113 34.10 28.20 6.87
N ASP A 114 33.89 29.08 7.86
CA ASP A 114 34.96 29.55 8.75
C ASP A 114 35.53 28.42 9.62
N GLU A 115 34.70 27.52 10.16
CA GLU A 115 35.14 26.34 10.91
C GLU A 115 35.85 25.29 10.03
N MET A 116 35.46 25.12 8.76
CA MET A 116 36.19 24.28 7.81
C MET A 116 37.52 24.89 7.37
N LEU A 117 37.59 26.23 7.24
CA LEU A 117 38.83 26.96 7.02
C LEU A 117 39.77 26.81 8.22
N ASP A 118 39.27 27.03 9.43
CA ASP A 118 40.02 26.83 10.67
C ASP A 118 40.45 25.36 10.84
N LEU A 119 39.61 24.38 10.46
CA LEU A 119 39.97 22.96 10.53
C LEU A 119 41.01 22.58 9.47
N MET A 120 40.94 23.16 8.27
CA MET A 120 41.95 22.96 7.23
C MET A 120 43.27 23.63 7.60
N ASP A 121 43.23 24.81 8.22
CA ASP A 121 44.41 25.52 8.72
C ASP A 121 45.02 24.82 9.93
N VAL A 122 44.23 24.32 10.87
CA VAL A 122 44.69 23.45 11.96
C VAL A 122 45.21 22.12 11.42
N SER A 123 44.62 21.57 10.36
CA SER A 123 45.14 20.37 9.68
C SER A 123 46.49 20.65 9.02
N ASN A 124 46.64 21.80 8.35
CA ASN A 124 47.90 22.22 7.73
C ASN A 124 48.96 22.52 8.80
N GLU A 125 48.60 23.22 9.88
CA GLU A 125 49.46 23.50 11.02
C GLU A 125 49.83 22.21 11.77
N ILE A 126 48.91 21.24 11.89
CA ILE A 126 49.22 19.89 12.39
C ILE A 126 50.16 19.18 11.42
N GLN A 127 49.97 19.23 10.10
CA GLN A 127 50.85 18.57 9.14
C GLN A 127 52.24 19.23 9.02
N GLU A 128 52.32 20.53 9.29
CA GLU A 128 53.55 21.32 9.32
C GLU A 128 54.29 21.18 10.68
N SER A 129 53.55 21.13 11.80
CA SER A 129 54.07 20.88 13.15
C SER A 129 54.46 19.41 13.35
N LEU A 130 53.64 18.49 12.85
CA LEU A 130 53.95 17.08 12.63
C LEU A 130 54.77 16.90 11.34
N GLY A 131 55.56 17.94 11.01
CA GLY A 131 56.29 18.18 9.78
C GLY A 131 56.56 16.87 9.08
N ARG A 132 55.92 16.70 7.92
CA ARG A 132 56.20 15.61 7.00
C ARG A 132 57.65 15.71 6.50
N SER A 133 58.64 15.55 7.38
CA SER A 133 59.80 14.77 7.03
C SER A 133 59.23 13.36 6.81
N TYR A 134 58.79 13.09 5.58
CA TYR A 134 58.79 11.72 5.15
C TYR A 134 60.21 11.27 5.39
N ASN A 135 60.37 10.40 6.37
CA ASN A 135 61.64 9.82 6.75
C ASN A 135 61.99 8.80 5.66
N VAL A 136 62.04 9.26 4.40
CA VAL A 136 62.54 8.55 3.24
C VAL A 136 64.00 8.28 3.61
N PRO A 137 64.35 7.03 3.91
CA PRO A 137 65.71 6.68 4.24
C PRO A 137 66.63 7.17 3.10
N ASP A 138 67.75 7.83 3.43
CA ASP A 138 68.70 8.37 2.42
C ASP A 138 69.31 7.26 1.52
N ASP A 139 69.08 5.99 1.86
CA ASP A 139 69.48 4.79 1.15
C ASP A 139 68.43 4.24 0.17
N ILE A 140 67.30 4.93 -0.04
CA ILE A 140 66.41 4.62 -1.16
C ILE A 140 67.04 5.14 -2.45
N ASP A 141 67.37 4.23 -3.35
CA ASP A 141 67.89 4.55 -4.67
C ASP A 141 66.76 5.04 -5.58
N GLU A 142 66.73 6.35 -5.84
CA GLU A 142 65.73 6.97 -6.72
C GLU A 142 65.79 6.40 -8.14
N ASP A 143 66.96 5.94 -8.59
CA ASP A 143 67.12 5.35 -9.94
C ASP A 143 66.48 3.94 -10.02
N GLU A 144 66.51 3.16 -8.94
CA GLU A 144 65.82 1.86 -8.85
C GLU A 144 64.30 2.05 -8.84
N LEU A 145 63.81 3.03 -8.07
CA LEU A 145 62.39 3.34 -7.99
C LEU A 145 61.85 3.90 -9.32
N LEU A 146 62.63 4.74 -10.00
CA LEU A 146 62.29 5.21 -11.35
C LEU A 146 62.27 4.07 -12.37
N GLY A 147 63.21 3.12 -12.27
CA GLY A 147 63.23 1.92 -13.10
C GLY A 147 62.01 1.01 -12.87
N GLU A 148 61.59 0.84 -11.61
CA GLU A 148 60.35 0.12 -11.27
C GLU A 148 59.11 0.86 -11.79
N LEU A 149 59.09 2.20 -11.75
CA LEU A 149 57.98 3.00 -12.26
C LEU A 149 57.86 2.90 -13.79
N ASP A 150 58.99 2.99 -14.52
CA ASP A 150 59.04 2.78 -15.97
C ASP A 150 58.61 1.36 -16.35
N ALA A 151 58.97 0.36 -15.53
CA ALA A 151 58.53 -1.02 -15.72
C ALA A 151 57.02 -1.18 -15.46
N LEU A 152 56.46 -0.49 -14.45
CA LEU A 152 55.03 -0.47 -14.18
C LEU A 152 54.25 0.30 -15.24
N GLU A 153 54.81 1.38 -15.79
CA GLU A 153 54.27 2.08 -16.96
C GLU A 153 54.29 1.19 -18.19
N ALA A 154 55.34 0.39 -18.39
CA ALA A 154 55.39 -0.61 -19.44
C ALA A 154 54.38 -1.75 -19.21
N ASP A 155 54.19 -2.22 -17.98
CA ASP A 155 53.23 -3.27 -17.62
C ASP A 155 51.78 -2.79 -17.81
N MET A 156 51.45 -1.58 -17.34
CA MET A 156 50.17 -0.94 -17.65
C MET A 156 50.04 -0.60 -19.13
N GLY A 157 51.10 -0.17 -19.81
CA GLY A 157 51.10 0.12 -21.24
C GLY A 157 50.85 -1.13 -22.11
N PHE A 158 51.26 -2.31 -21.65
CA PHE A 158 50.93 -3.59 -22.28
C PHE A 158 49.49 -4.06 -21.98
N GLU A 159 48.91 -3.69 -20.83
CA GLU A 159 47.49 -3.93 -20.54
C GLU A 159 46.54 -2.86 -21.12
N THR A 160 47.05 -1.67 -21.46
CA THR A 160 46.29 -0.48 -21.90
C THR A 160 46.51 -0.15 -23.40
N GLU A 161 46.60 -1.18 -24.26
CA GLU A 161 46.36 -0.99 -25.71
C GLU A 161 44.89 -0.67 -26.03
N GLY A 162 44.03 -0.53 -25.01
CA GLY A 162 42.72 0.10 -25.10
C GLY A 162 42.78 1.54 -24.60
N ASP A 163 42.61 2.49 -25.51
CA ASP A 163 42.46 3.94 -25.34
C ASP A 163 41.35 4.32 -24.34
N GLY A 164 41.56 4.03 -23.06
CA GLY A 164 40.58 4.15 -22.00
C GLY A 164 41.12 4.99 -20.86
N VAL A 165 40.79 6.28 -20.87
CA VAL A 165 40.96 7.15 -19.69
C VAL A 165 40.36 6.43 -18.46
N PRO A 166 41.07 6.40 -17.32
CA PRO A 166 40.60 5.76 -16.10
C PRO A 166 39.20 6.21 -15.73
N ALA A 167 38.40 5.30 -15.16
CA ALA A 167 36.97 5.52 -14.90
C ALA A 167 36.65 6.79 -14.07
N TYR A 168 37.61 7.35 -13.33
CA TYR A 168 37.46 8.59 -12.57
C TYR A 168 37.71 9.89 -13.36
N LEU A 169 38.28 9.80 -14.56
CA LEU A 169 38.55 10.93 -15.47
C LEU A 169 37.64 10.93 -16.69
N GLN A 170 36.73 9.96 -16.80
CA GLN A 170 35.68 9.98 -17.80
C GLN A 170 34.67 11.07 -17.42
N PRO A 171 34.25 11.94 -18.34
CA PRO A 171 33.20 12.90 -18.04
C PRO A 171 31.96 12.12 -17.65
N ASP A 172 31.48 12.33 -16.43
CA ASP A 172 30.26 11.71 -15.92
C ASP A 172 29.15 11.89 -16.95
N LYS A 173 28.83 10.81 -17.67
CA LYS A 173 27.56 10.70 -18.36
C LYS A 173 26.58 10.55 -17.21
N GLU A 174 25.98 11.66 -16.79
CA GLU A 174 24.92 11.65 -15.78
C GLU A 174 24.00 10.49 -16.10
N PRO A 175 23.78 9.54 -15.17
CA PRO A 175 22.80 8.52 -15.39
C PRO A 175 21.48 9.25 -15.59
N ASP A 176 20.88 9.07 -16.77
CA ASP A 176 19.55 9.55 -17.07
C ASP A 176 18.58 8.86 -16.09
N VAL A 177 18.38 9.50 -14.94
CA VAL A 177 17.53 9.04 -13.84
C VAL A 177 16.07 8.92 -14.26
N GLU A 178 15.70 9.39 -15.45
CA GLU A 178 14.38 9.20 -16.05
C GLU A 178 14.21 7.79 -16.64
N ALA A 179 15.30 7.10 -17.02
CA ALA A 179 15.24 5.78 -17.66
C ALA A 179 15.18 4.59 -16.67
N GLU A 180 15.64 4.74 -15.42
CA GLU A 180 15.64 3.65 -14.43
C GLU A 180 14.38 3.55 -13.56
N LEU A 181 13.47 4.53 -13.63
CA LEU A 181 12.15 4.44 -13.01
C LEU A 181 11.18 3.66 -13.90
N ASN A 182 11.48 2.37 -14.13
CA ASN A 182 10.51 1.43 -14.71
C ASN A 182 9.47 1.03 -13.66
N LEU A 183 8.63 2.00 -13.27
CA LEU A 183 7.48 1.79 -12.41
C LEU A 183 6.44 0.98 -13.18
N PRO A 184 5.84 -0.07 -12.59
CA PRO A 184 4.81 -0.85 -13.27
C PRO A 184 3.62 0.06 -13.62
N SER A 185 3.14 -0.03 -14.86
CA SER A 185 1.95 0.71 -15.31
C SER A 185 0.77 0.41 -14.39
N ALA A 186 0.21 1.46 -13.79
CA ALA A 186 -1.02 1.38 -13.02
C ALA A 186 -2.17 0.85 -13.91
N PRO A 187 -3.11 0.05 -13.36
CA PRO A 187 -4.14 -0.60 -14.16
C PRO A 187 -5.10 0.45 -14.75
N ALA A 188 -4.98 0.70 -16.05
CA ALA A 188 -5.86 1.59 -16.77
C ALA A 188 -7.17 0.87 -17.12
N GLY A 189 -8.24 1.24 -16.41
CA GLY A 189 -9.61 1.05 -16.89
C GLY A 189 -9.86 1.94 -18.11
N ARG A 190 -10.00 1.31 -19.28
CA ARG A 190 -10.64 1.79 -20.54
C ARG A 190 -10.67 3.31 -20.80
N ALA A 191 -9.68 3.74 -21.58
CA ALA A 191 -9.69 4.72 -22.68
C ALA A 191 -10.73 5.86 -22.69
N ASN A 192 -10.22 7.10 -22.68
CA ASN A 192 -10.69 8.11 -23.61
C ASN A 192 -9.48 8.97 -24.06
N VAL A 193 -9.17 8.92 -25.35
CA VAL A 193 -8.02 9.60 -25.95
C VAL A 193 -8.37 11.08 -26.07
N GLN A 194 -7.76 11.93 -25.26
CA GLN A 194 -7.94 13.38 -25.33
C GLN A 194 -6.73 13.95 -26.06
N ALA A 195 -6.95 14.49 -27.26
CA ALA A 195 -5.89 15.02 -28.11
C ALA A 195 -5.15 16.17 -27.38
N GLU A 196 -3.85 15.99 -27.19
CA GLU A 196 -2.91 16.98 -26.67
C GLU A 196 -2.39 17.84 -27.84
N ASP A 197 -2.22 19.14 -27.62
CA ASP A 197 -1.65 20.05 -28.63
C ASP A 197 -0.10 19.94 -28.65
N GLU A 198 0.57 20.52 -29.64
CA GLU A 198 2.02 20.41 -29.94
C GLU A 198 2.96 20.90 -28.81
N LEU A 199 2.41 21.43 -27.72
CA LEU A 199 3.11 21.82 -26.49
C LEU A 199 2.74 20.94 -25.27
N GLY A 200 2.08 19.80 -25.47
CA GLY A 200 1.80 18.80 -24.42
C GLY A 200 0.81 19.25 -23.34
N LEU A 201 0.00 20.27 -23.61
CA LEU A 201 -1.05 20.73 -22.69
C LEU A 201 -2.43 20.22 -23.13
N PRO A 202 -3.31 19.88 -22.17
CA PRO A 202 -4.66 19.42 -22.49
C PRO A 202 -5.46 20.53 -23.18
N ALA A 203 -5.97 20.26 -24.39
CA ALA A 203 -6.70 21.24 -25.18
C ALA A 203 -7.97 21.72 -24.47
N VAL A 204 -8.07 23.03 -24.21
CA VAL A 204 -9.26 23.65 -23.63
C VAL A 204 -10.42 23.66 -24.64
N PRO A 205 -11.63 23.21 -24.26
CA PRO A 205 -12.75 23.12 -25.18
C PRO A 205 -13.22 24.51 -25.63
N ARG A 206 -13.27 24.75 -26.95
CA ARG A 206 -13.78 25.99 -27.54
C ARG A 206 -15.30 26.05 -27.37
N ALA A 207 -15.78 27.03 -26.60
CA ALA A 207 -17.21 27.29 -26.45
C ALA A 207 -17.84 27.68 -27.80
N SER A 208 -18.80 26.87 -28.28
CA SER A 208 -19.62 27.24 -29.43
C SER A 208 -20.59 28.34 -29.03
N LEU A 209 -20.40 29.53 -29.58
CA LEU A 209 -21.41 30.60 -29.58
C LEU A 209 -22.61 30.11 -30.39
N ARG A 210 -23.70 29.81 -29.69
CA ARG A 210 -24.99 29.48 -30.29
C ARG A 210 -25.69 30.79 -30.69
N GLY A 211 -25.86 30.98 -32.00
CA GLY A 211 -26.85 31.91 -32.56
C GLY A 211 -28.26 31.36 -32.46
#